data_AF-A0A179HN19-F1
#
_entry.id   AF-A0A179HN19-F1
#
_cell.length_a   1.000
_cell.length_b   1.000
_cell.length_c   1.000
_cell.angle_alpha   90.00
_cell.angle_beta   90.00
_cell.angle_gamma   90.00
#
_symmetry.space_group_name_H-M   'P 1'
#
loop_
_entity.id
_entity.type
_entity.pdbx_description
1 polymer ?
#
loop_
_entity_poly.entity_id
_entity_poly.type
_entity_poly.pdbx_seq_one_letter_code
_entity_poly.pdbx_strand_id
1 'polypeptide(L)'
;MVWPFGASGSGRDKNNDEPKKRPLSWPESLGAADRDPFAAAKEWAPMVLFSLVGLGALQLYANYLRRIPGSAYVRPNFFRSRSLFGRVTSVGDGDNFHLFHTPGGRAVGWGWLRKVPESRKELKDRTVCTPWPTLSIPIRLAGVDAPEGAHFGRPAQPFSGEALKWLSDYILHRNVRAYIYKRDQYNRIVATVYVRRFLVRRNVGLEMVKRGLATTYEAKSGAEFGGLKAVYEKAEAKAKRKRQGMWSGKASAFESPREYKTRWAGQQKIDE
;
A
#
# COMPACT_ATOMS: atom_id res chain seq x y z
N MET A 1 33.33 -58.39 35.82
CA MET A 1 32.43 -57.38 36.42
C MET A 1 31.08 -58.03 36.60
N VAL A 2 30.64 -58.13 37.86
CA VAL A 2 29.49 -58.92 38.31
C VAL A 2 28.34 -57.98 38.67
N TRP A 3 27.14 -58.28 38.18
CA TRP A 3 25.89 -57.56 38.47
C TRP A 3 25.47 -57.76 39.93
N PRO A 4 25.00 -56.73 40.65
CA PRO A 4 24.91 -56.80 42.10
C PRO A 4 23.48 -57.10 42.57
N PHE A 5 22.93 -58.28 42.29
CA PHE A 5 21.76 -58.78 43.03
C PHE A 5 21.89 -60.29 43.23
N GLY A 6 22.67 -60.64 44.24
CA GLY A 6 22.86 -62.01 44.69
C GLY A 6 21.61 -62.54 45.38
N ALA A 7 21.32 -63.82 45.12
CA ALA A 7 20.46 -64.61 45.98
C ALA A 7 21.20 -64.91 47.29
N SER A 8 20.71 -64.35 48.39
CA SER A 8 20.89 -64.85 49.75
C SER A 8 19.53 -64.63 50.43
N GLY A 9 18.97 -65.50 51.24
CA GLY A 9 19.39 -66.71 51.92
C GLY A 9 18.17 -67.07 52.79
N SER A 10 17.94 -68.35 53.00
CA SER A 10 16.85 -68.86 53.82
C SER A 10 17.01 -68.41 55.29
N GLY A 11 16.00 -67.77 55.86
CA GLY A 11 15.97 -67.40 57.27
C GLY A 11 14.54 -67.16 57.74
N ARG A 12 14.16 -67.90 58.78
CA ARG A 12 12.81 -68.05 59.35
C ARG A 12 12.49 -66.92 60.34
N ASP A 13 11.25 -66.43 60.30
CA ASP A 13 10.45 -65.71 61.31
C ASP A 13 11.07 -64.61 62.19
N LYS A 14 10.41 -63.42 62.19
CA LYS A 14 9.84 -62.80 63.41
C LYS A 14 8.96 -61.58 63.07
N ASN A 15 7.78 -61.55 63.70
CA ASN A 15 6.85 -60.43 63.78
C ASN A 15 7.56 -59.08 63.97
N ASN A 16 7.18 -58.10 63.15
CA ASN A 16 7.15 -56.70 63.55
C ASN A 16 6.12 -55.94 62.71
N ASP A 17 5.20 -55.29 63.40
CA ASP A 17 4.08 -54.53 62.85
C ASP A 17 4.57 -53.26 62.13
N GLU A 18 4.79 -53.34 60.82
CA GLU A 18 4.79 -52.14 59.96
C GLU A 18 3.40 -51.94 59.35
N PRO A 19 2.85 -50.71 59.32
CA PRO A 19 1.60 -50.46 58.62
C PRO A 19 1.81 -50.77 57.14
N LYS A 20 1.16 -51.83 56.65
CA LYS A 20 1.17 -52.25 55.24
C LYS A 20 0.92 -51.03 54.35
N LYS A 21 1.95 -50.55 53.66
CA LYS A 21 1.82 -49.52 52.61
C LYS A 21 0.88 -50.09 51.55
N ARG A 22 -0.37 -49.61 51.53
CA ARG A 22 -1.34 -49.98 50.50
C ARG A 22 -0.75 -49.63 49.12
N PRO A 23 -0.79 -50.53 48.12
CA PRO A 23 -0.45 -50.15 46.76
C PRO A 23 -1.50 -49.12 46.33
N LEU A 24 -1.10 -47.84 46.26
CA LEU A 24 -1.94 -46.78 45.70
C LEU A 24 -2.28 -47.20 44.28
N SER A 25 -3.56 -47.47 44.01
CA SER A 25 -3.98 -47.80 42.67
C SER A 25 -3.81 -46.54 41.81
N TRP A 26 -3.21 -46.69 40.62
CA TRP A 26 -3.08 -45.58 39.64
C TRP A 26 -4.40 -44.81 39.42
N PRO A 27 -5.59 -45.44 39.43
CA PRO A 27 -6.86 -44.72 39.37
C PRO A 27 -7.13 -43.80 40.57
N GLU A 28 -6.69 -44.15 41.78
CA GLU A 28 -6.89 -43.35 42.99
C GLU A 28 -5.87 -42.20 43.10
N SER A 29 -4.64 -42.38 42.58
CA SER A 29 -3.62 -41.31 42.55
C SER A 29 -3.90 -40.24 41.50
N LEU A 30 -4.74 -40.54 40.50
CA LEU A 30 -5.22 -39.55 39.54
C LEU A 30 -6.17 -38.53 40.17
N GLY A 31 -6.71 -38.84 41.37
CA GLY A 31 -7.70 -38.03 42.05
C GLY A 31 -8.98 -37.89 41.22
N ALA A 32 -10.15 -38.06 41.83
CA ALA A 32 -11.32 -37.35 41.32
C ALA A 32 -11.03 -35.86 41.54
N ALA A 33 -10.26 -35.27 40.63
CA ALA A 33 -10.00 -33.85 40.67
C ALA A 33 -11.34 -33.20 40.39
N ASP A 34 -12.03 -32.73 41.44
CA ASP A 34 -13.05 -31.70 41.36
C ASP A 34 -12.36 -30.46 40.77
N ARG A 35 -12.09 -30.51 39.46
CA ARG A 35 -11.51 -29.41 38.71
C ARG A 35 -12.66 -28.47 38.50
N ASP A 36 -12.75 -27.45 39.36
CA ASP A 36 -13.58 -26.29 39.09
C ASP A 36 -13.30 -25.87 37.63
N PRO A 37 -14.27 -25.99 36.72
CA PRO A 37 -14.05 -25.68 35.30
C PRO A 37 -13.61 -24.24 35.11
N PHE A 38 -13.95 -23.35 36.06
CA PHE A 38 -13.52 -21.96 36.06
C PHE A 38 -12.04 -21.79 36.45
N ALA A 39 -11.52 -22.60 37.39
CA ALA A 39 -10.11 -22.61 37.73
C ALA A 39 -9.26 -23.14 36.57
N ALA A 40 -9.68 -24.24 35.94
CA ALA A 40 -9.05 -24.75 34.73
C ALA A 40 -9.10 -23.72 33.58
N ALA A 41 -10.23 -23.06 33.36
CA ALA A 41 -10.32 -22.01 32.35
C ALA A 41 -9.33 -20.86 32.58
N LYS A 42 -9.11 -20.44 33.85
CA LYS A 42 -8.12 -19.41 34.19
C LYS A 42 -6.68 -19.84 33.92
N GLU A 43 -6.34 -21.10 34.14
CA GLU A 43 -5.01 -21.64 33.87
C GLU A 43 -4.69 -21.69 32.37
N TRP A 44 -5.68 -22.04 31.54
CA TRP A 44 -5.51 -22.11 30.09
C TRP A 44 -5.76 -20.79 29.37
N ALA A 45 -6.42 -19.82 30.02
CA ALA A 45 -6.76 -18.52 29.45
C ALA A 45 -5.55 -17.79 28.83
N PRO A 46 -4.35 -17.74 29.46
CA PRO A 46 -3.19 -17.08 28.85
C PRO A 46 -2.75 -17.74 27.54
N MET A 47 -2.78 -19.08 27.45
CA MET A 47 -2.39 -19.80 26.24
C MET A 47 -3.39 -19.55 25.11
N VAL A 48 -4.68 -19.70 25.39
CA VAL A 48 -5.73 -19.47 24.39
C VAL A 48 -5.73 -18.00 23.95
N LEU A 49 -5.61 -17.07 24.89
CA LEU A 49 -5.55 -15.64 24.58
C LEU A 49 -4.33 -15.29 23.72
N PHE A 50 -3.14 -15.80 24.06
CA PHE A 50 -1.94 -15.55 23.28
C PHE A 50 -2.05 -16.12 21.86
N SER A 51 -2.58 -17.33 21.69
CA SER A 51 -2.82 -17.92 20.38
C SER A 51 -3.83 -17.11 19.55
N LEU A 52 -4.95 -16.69 20.14
CA LEU A 52 -5.96 -15.87 19.45
C LEU A 52 -5.41 -14.49 19.08
N VAL A 53 -4.65 -13.85 19.98
CA VAL A 53 -3.98 -12.57 19.71
C VAL A 53 -2.94 -12.74 18.60
N GLY A 54 -2.16 -13.82 18.62
CA GLY A 54 -1.19 -14.15 17.57
C GLY A 54 -1.84 -14.34 16.21
N LEU A 55 -2.91 -15.13 16.13
CA LEU A 55 -3.69 -15.33 14.90
C LEU A 55 -4.31 -14.01 14.42
N GLY A 56 -4.90 -13.22 15.32
CA GLY A 56 -5.43 -11.89 15.02
C GLY A 56 -4.37 -10.94 14.47
N ALA A 57 -3.18 -10.93 15.07
CA ALA A 57 -2.05 -10.12 14.62
C ALA A 57 -1.54 -10.56 13.23
N LEU A 58 -1.45 -11.87 12.98
CA LEU A 58 -1.09 -12.41 11.67
C LEU A 58 -2.12 -12.06 10.60
N GLN A 59 -3.41 -12.14 10.92
CA GLN A 59 -4.49 -11.79 10.01
C GLN A 59 -4.52 -10.28 9.73
N LEU A 60 -4.30 -9.44 10.75
CA LEU A 60 -4.13 -8.00 10.58
C LEU A 60 -2.94 -7.71 9.67
N TYR A 61 -1.81 -8.39 9.89
CA TYR A 61 -0.61 -8.22 9.08
C TYR A 61 -0.84 -8.62 7.62
N ALA A 62 -1.37 -9.82 7.38
CA ALA A 62 -1.60 -10.35 6.04
C ALA A 62 -2.59 -9.50 5.22
N ASN A 63 -3.62 -8.96 5.89
CA ASN A 63 -4.70 -8.23 5.22
C ASN A 63 -4.45 -6.72 5.09
N TYR A 64 -3.73 -6.09 6.03
CA TYR A 64 -3.61 -4.62 6.07
C TYR A 64 -2.16 -4.11 6.10
N LEU A 65 -1.22 -4.86 6.68
CA LEU A 65 0.17 -4.40 6.86
C LEU A 65 1.16 -5.01 5.86
N ARG A 66 0.72 -5.98 5.06
CA ARG A 66 1.54 -6.58 4.02
C ARG A 66 1.77 -5.60 2.88
N ARG A 67 3.04 -5.36 2.54
CA ARG A 67 3.42 -4.45 1.46
C ARG A 67 3.06 -5.02 0.09
N ILE A 68 2.53 -4.18 -0.79
CA ILE A 68 2.33 -4.44 -2.21
C ILE A 68 3.52 -3.83 -2.96
N PRO A 69 4.38 -4.63 -3.61
CA PRO A 69 5.61 -4.13 -4.23
C PRO A 69 5.37 -3.41 -5.56
N GLY A 70 4.34 -3.78 -6.32
CA GLY A 70 4.06 -3.21 -7.65
C GLY A 70 2.59 -3.29 -8.04
N SER A 71 2.22 -2.63 -9.13
CA SER A 71 0.83 -2.58 -9.60
C SER A 71 0.27 -3.96 -9.99
N ALA A 72 1.13 -4.88 -10.42
CA ALA A 72 0.78 -6.26 -10.76
C ALA A 72 0.17 -7.04 -9.57
N TYR A 73 0.58 -6.73 -8.34
CA TYR A 73 0.17 -7.44 -7.13
C TYR A 73 -1.10 -6.87 -6.49
N VAL A 74 -1.68 -5.82 -7.08
CA VAL A 74 -2.93 -5.24 -6.60
C VAL A 74 -4.08 -6.14 -7.06
N ARG A 75 -4.78 -6.73 -6.09
CA ARG A 75 -5.92 -7.60 -6.35
C ARG A 75 -7.08 -6.80 -6.98
N PRO A 76 -7.84 -7.39 -7.92
CA PRO A 76 -9.01 -6.73 -8.52
C PRO A 76 -10.01 -6.19 -7.49
N ASN A 77 -10.24 -6.94 -6.40
CA ASN A 77 -11.16 -6.53 -5.34
C ASN A 77 -10.72 -5.28 -4.57
N PHE A 78 -9.47 -4.82 -4.71
CA PHE A 78 -8.99 -3.60 -4.05
C PHE A 78 -9.40 -2.34 -4.80
N PHE A 79 -9.68 -2.45 -6.10
CA PHE A 79 -10.16 -1.33 -6.89
C PHE A 79 -11.54 -0.89 -6.37
N ARG A 80 -11.74 0.43 -6.23
CA ARG A 80 -12.94 1.11 -5.68
C ARG A 80 -13.21 0.88 -4.20
N SER A 81 -12.63 -0.14 -3.56
CA SER A 81 -12.89 -0.48 -2.15
C SER A 81 -11.80 0.00 -1.19
N ARG A 82 -10.52 -0.01 -1.62
CA ARG A 82 -9.38 0.26 -0.76
C ARG A 82 -8.58 1.48 -1.22
N SER A 83 -7.89 2.09 -0.27
CA SER A 83 -6.91 3.14 -0.52
C SER A 83 -5.49 2.61 -0.27
N LEU A 84 -4.55 2.95 -1.14
CA LEU A 84 -3.13 2.71 -0.92
C LEU A 84 -2.51 3.89 -0.18
N PHE A 85 -1.80 3.61 0.91
CA PHE A 85 -0.99 4.60 1.62
C PHE A 85 0.48 4.35 1.32
N GLY A 86 1.22 5.40 1.00
CA GLY A 86 2.61 5.26 0.57
C GLY A 86 3.36 6.58 0.55
N ARG A 87 4.67 6.49 0.34
CA ARG A 87 5.54 7.65 0.09
C ARG A 87 5.84 7.77 -1.40
N VAL A 88 5.78 8.98 -1.94
CA VAL A 88 6.14 9.22 -3.35
C VAL A 88 7.66 9.16 -3.51
N THR A 89 8.13 8.34 -4.44
CA THR A 89 9.56 8.14 -4.70
C THR A 89 10.08 8.96 -5.88
N SER A 90 9.28 9.05 -6.94
CA SER A 90 9.66 9.80 -8.14
C SER A 90 8.42 10.29 -8.86
N VAL A 91 8.55 11.43 -9.51
CA VAL A 91 7.58 11.97 -10.46
C VAL A 91 8.24 11.92 -11.84
N GLY A 92 7.52 11.34 -12.80
CA GLY A 92 8.00 11.18 -14.18
C GLY A 92 7.39 12.23 -15.10
N ASP A 93 6.08 12.42 -14.97
CA ASP A 93 5.28 13.27 -15.84
C ASP A 93 4.36 14.18 -15.03
N GLY A 94 3.69 15.13 -15.70
CA GLY A 94 2.78 16.09 -15.07
C GLY A 94 1.54 15.46 -14.42
N ASP A 95 1.21 14.20 -14.68
CA ASP A 95 0.04 13.49 -14.14
C ASP A 95 0.37 12.09 -13.54
N ASN A 96 1.65 11.71 -13.53
CA ASN A 96 2.11 10.36 -13.23
C ASN A 96 3.30 10.35 -12.26
N PHE A 97 3.22 9.45 -11.27
CA PHE A 97 4.27 9.30 -10.27
C PHE A 97 4.36 7.88 -9.72
N HIS A 98 5.47 7.57 -9.07
CA HIS A 98 5.71 6.28 -8.43
C HIS A 98 5.47 6.37 -6.93
N LEU A 99 4.65 5.44 -6.43
CA LEU A 99 4.33 5.31 -5.02
C LEU A 99 5.03 4.09 -4.42
N PHE A 100 5.81 4.29 -3.37
CA PHE A 100 6.29 3.22 -2.51
C PHE A 100 5.26 2.96 -1.41
N HIS A 101 4.64 1.77 -1.43
CA HIS A 101 3.59 1.44 -0.48
C HIS A 101 4.15 1.24 0.94
N THR A 102 3.63 1.98 1.91
CA THR A 102 4.07 1.95 3.32
C THR A 102 2.86 1.72 4.23
N PRO A 103 2.30 0.51 4.26
CA PRO A 103 1.06 0.25 4.96
C PRO A 103 1.20 0.59 6.46
N GLY A 104 0.23 1.33 6.98
CA GLY A 104 0.22 1.80 8.38
C GLY A 104 1.22 2.94 8.69
N GLY A 105 2.10 3.32 7.76
CA GLY A 105 2.98 4.48 7.92
C GLY A 105 3.84 4.45 9.18
N ARG A 106 4.03 5.63 9.79
CA ARG A 106 4.90 5.79 10.98
C ARG A 106 4.45 4.93 12.17
N ALA A 107 3.16 4.62 12.30
CA ALA A 107 2.64 3.79 13.39
C ALA A 107 3.20 2.35 13.34
N VAL A 108 3.61 1.87 12.16
CA VAL A 108 4.04 0.49 11.94
C VAL A 108 5.54 0.43 11.58
N GLY A 109 6.31 1.39 12.09
CA GLY A 109 7.77 1.40 11.93
C GLY A 109 8.29 2.11 10.69
N TRP A 110 7.45 2.55 9.75
CA TRP A 110 7.94 3.21 8.53
C TRP A 110 8.51 4.60 8.84
N GLY A 111 9.81 4.78 8.58
CA GLY A 111 10.56 6.02 8.82
C GLY A 111 11.43 6.04 10.09
N TRP A 112 11.27 5.08 11.02
CA TRP A 112 12.13 4.97 12.21
C TRP A 112 12.71 3.57 12.42
N LEU A 113 11.95 2.51 12.10
CA LEU A 113 12.43 1.13 12.07
C LEU A 113 12.71 0.64 10.64
N ARG A 114 11.80 0.95 9.71
CA ARG A 114 11.87 0.58 8.29
C ARG A 114 12.20 1.81 7.45
N LYS A 115 13.39 1.84 6.87
CA LYS A 115 13.82 2.91 5.96
C LYS A 115 13.03 2.85 4.64
N VAL A 116 12.61 4.01 4.17
CA VAL A 116 11.93 4.16 2.88
C VAL A 116 12.97 4.69 1.89
N PRO A 117 13.20 4.01 0.75
CA PRO A 117 14.18 4.47 -0.23
C PRO A 117 13.73 5.79 -0.85
N GLU A 118 14.62 6.77 -0.88
CA GLU A 118 14.35 8.10 -1.45
C GLU A 118 15.09 8.30 -2.78
N SER A 119 16.24 7.65 -2.97
CA SER A 119 17.05 7.84 -4.17
C SER A 119 16.61 6.92 -5.31
N ARG A 120 16.64 7.44 -6.55
CA ARG A 120 16.41 6.64 -7.77
C ARG A 120 17.42 5.50 -7.91
N LYS A 121 18.66 5.68 -7.43
CA LYS A 121 19.70 4.66 -7.45
C LYS A 121 19.38 3.51 -6.50
N GLU A 122 18.97 3.79 -5.27
CA GLU A 122 18.56 2.75 -4.31
C GLU A 122 17.32 1.97 -4.78
N LEU A 123 16.40 2.63 -5.49
CA LEU A 123 15.27 1.96 -6.12
C LEU A 123 15.71 1.02 -7.25
N LYS A 124 16.70 1.42 -8.06
CA LYS A 124 17.27 0.60 -9.14
C LYS A 124 18.11 -0.56 -8.60
N ASP A 125 18.98 -0.32 -7.62
CA ASP A 125 19.86 -1.35 -7.07
C ASP A 125 19.05 -2.47 -6.40
N ARG A 126 17.92 -2.13 -5.75
CA ARG A 126 16.98 -3.13 -5.22
C ARG A 126 16.20 -3.88 -6.30
N THR A 127 16.06 -3.32 -7.51
CA THR A 127 15.44 -4.02 -8.64
C THR A 127 16.40 -4.95 -9.36
N VAL A 128 17.72 -4.74 -9.27
CA VAL A 128 18.73 -5.56 -9.94
C VAL A 128 18.89 -6.93 -9.26
N CYS A 129 18.68 -7.03 -7.94
CA CYS A 129 18.77 -8.30 -7.21
C CYS A 129 17.48 -9.13 -7.19
N THR A 130 16.40 -8.71 -7.86
CA THR A 130 15.14 -9.48 -7.91
C THR A 130 14.66 -9.69 -9.35
N PRO A 131 14.26 -10.91 -9.76
CA PRO A 131 13.72 -11.18 -11.10
C PRO A 131 12.38 -10.49 -11.44
N TRP A 132 11.82 -9.65 -10.55
CA TRP A 132 10.45 -9.12 -10.61
C TRP A 132 10.43 -7.57 -10.53
N PRO A 133 9.38 -6.91 -11.05
CA PRO A 133 9.40 -5.51 -11.45
C PRO A 133 9.50 -4.56 -10.25
N THR A 134 10.01 -3.36 -10.55
CA THR A 134 10.13 -2.17 -9.71
C THR A 134 9.31 -2.19 -8.42
N LEU A 135 9.99 -2.02 -7.27
CA LEU A 135 9.40 -1.91 -5.92
C LEU A 135 8.55 -0.64 -5.71
N SER A 136 7.95 -0.11 -6.77
CA SER A 136 7.07 1.06 -6.74
C SER A 136 5.85 0.80 -7.60
N ILE A 137 4.74 1.39 -7.18
CA ILE A 137 3.46 1.31 -7.86
C ILE A 137 3.33 2.57 -8.72
N PRO A 138 3.30 2.46 -10.05
CA PRO A 138 3.04 3.62 -10.91
C PRO A 138 1.57 4.04 -10.79
N ILE A 139 1.34 5.32 -10.51
CA ILE A 139 0.01 5.92 -10.30
C ILE A 139 -0.20 7.06 -11.29
N ARG A 140 -1.32 6.98 -12.02
CA ARG A 140 -1.86 8.05 -12.87
C ARG A 140 -2.97 8.77 -12.11
N LEU A 141 -2.95 10.10 -12.11
CA LEU A 141 -4.01 10.91 -11.52
C LEU A 141 -5.33 10.71 -12.26
N ALA A 142 -6.39 10.43 -11.52
CA ALA A 142 -7.71 10.22 -12.06
C ALA A 142 -8.39 11.55 -12.44
N GLY A 143 -9.01 11.60 -13.63
CA GLY A 143 -9.80 12.76 -14.10
C GLY A 143 -9.00 13.99 -14.50
N VAL A 144 -7.67 13.90 -14.53
CA VAL A 144 -6.75 15.00 -14.85
C VAL A 144 -5.86 14.58 -15.99
N ASP A 145 -5.68 15.47 -16.96
CA ASP A 145 -4.68 15.31 -18.03
C ASP A 145 -3.79 16.56 -18.05
N ALA A 146 -2.51 16.34 -17.74
CA ALA A 146 -1.49 17.40 -17.74
C ALA A 146 -0.94 17.61 -19.15
N PRO A 147 -0.40 18.80 -19.46
CA PRO A 147 0.32 19.04 -20.70
C PRO A 147 1.52 18.08 -20.85
N GLU A 148 1.65 17.49 -22.04
CA GLU A 148 2.64 16.46 -22.33
C GLU A 148 4.06 17.06 -22.40
N GLY A 149 5.02 16.39 -21.77
CA GLY A 149 6.43 16.75 -21.83
C GLY A 149 7.06 16.37 -23.18
N ALA A 150 8.28 16.85 -23.43
CA ALA A 150 9.05 16.43 -24.60
C ALA A 150 9.36 14.92 -24.52
N HIS A 151 8.92 14.17 -25.52
CA HIS A 151 9.16 12.72 -25.60
C HIS A 151 9.53 12.32 -27.03
N PHE A 152 10.66 11.62 -27.17
CA PHE A 152 11.09 10.94 -28.41
C PHE A 152 10.90 11.78 -29.69
N GLY A 153 11.57 12.94 -29.74
CA GLY A 153 11.52 13.84 -30.89
C GLY A 153 10.28 14.75 -30.96
N ARG A 154 9.29 14.59 -30.06
CA ARG A 154 8.13 15.49 -29.98
C ARG A 154 8.42 16.71 -29.10
N PRO A 155 8.07 17.92 -29.55
CA PRO A 155 8.26 19.14 -28.77
C PRO A 155 7.34 19.16 -27.55
N ALA A 156 7.84 19.61 -26.41
CA ALA A 156 7.03 19.74 -25.19
C ALA A 156 5.85 20.69 -25.41
N GLN A 157 4.69 20.36 -24.84
CA GLN A 157 3.57 21.32 -24.81
C GLN A 157 3.90 22.51 -23.90
N PRO A 158 3.33 23.69 -24.18
CA PRO A 158 3.39 24.82 -23.25
C PRO A 158 2.94 24.41 -21.84
N PHE A 159 3.59 24.93 -20.80
CA PHE A 159 3.30 24.64 -19.38
C PHE A 159 3.55 23.21 -18.90
N SER A 160 4.01 22.27 -19.74
CA SER A 160 4.38 20.90 -19.34
C SER A 160 5.46 20.87 -18.24
N GLY A 161 6.54 21.64 -18.42
CA GLY A 161 7.61 21.75 -17.43
C GLY A 161 7.14 22.37 -16.10
N GLU A 162 6.24 23.36 -16.15
CA GLU A 162 5.67 23.98 -14.96
C GLU A 162 4.76 23.01 -14.19
N ALA A 163 3.91 22.27 -14.90
CA ALA A 163 3.05 21.25 -14.31
C ALA A 163 3.86 20.15 -13.64
N LEU A 164 4.92 19.65 -14.30
CA LEU A 164 5.83 18.65 -13.76
C LEU A 164 6.56 19.16 -12.51
N LYS A 165 7.11 20.38 -12.57
CA LYS A 165 7.82 21.01 -11.45
C LYS A 165 6.88 21.17 -10.25
N TRP A 166 5.69 21.72 -10.48
CA TRP A 166 4.69 21.91 -9.42
C TRP A 166 4.29 20.58 -8.79
N LEU A 167 4.01 19.54 -9.59
CA LEU A 167 3.64 18.24 -9.06
C LEU A 167 4.78 17.68 -8.22
N SER A 168 6.01 17.70 -8.74
CA SER A 168 7.21 17.27 -8.04
C SER A 168 7.35 17.97 -6.68
N ASP A 169 7.34 19.29 -6.64
CA ASP A 169 7.46 20.06 -5.39
C ASP A 169 6.30 19.77 -4.42
N TYR A 170 5.11 19.49 -4.95
CA TYR A 170 3.91 19.26 -4.16
C TYR A 170 3.86 17.86 -3.52
N ILE A 171 4.29 16.80 -4.22
CA ILE A 171 4.11 15.41 -3.77
C ILE A 171 5.40 14.64 -3.49
N LEU A 172 6.55 15.03 -4.05
CA LEU A 172 7.80 14.27 -3.95
C LEU A 172 8.22 14.10 -2.48
N HIS A 173 8.65 12.89 -2.13
CA HIS A 173 9.02 12.48 -0.77
C HIS A 173 7.92 12.65 0.29
N ARG A 174 6.68 12.94 -0.08
CA ARG A 174 5.56 13.04 0.87
C ARG A 174 4.77 11.75 0.94
N ASN A 175 4.12 11.57 2.09
CA ASN A 175 3.15 10.50 2.28
C ASN A 175 1.80 10.89 1.67
N VAL A 176 1.28 10.03 0.80
CA VAL A 176 0.03 10.24 0.08
C VAL A 176 -0.90 9.05 0.27
N ARG A 177 -2.21 9.33 0.17
CA ARG A 177 -3.26 8.32 0.15
C ARG A 177 -3.94 8.33 -1.21
N ALA A 178 -3.77 7.24 -1.96
CA ALA A 178 -4.34 7.05 -3.29
C ALA A 178 -5.58 6.15 -3.22
N TYR A 179 -6.72 6.64 -3.69
CA TYR A 179 -7.95 5.85 -3.86
C TYR A 179 -7.96 5.28 -5.26
N ILE A 180 -7.82 3.96 -5.35
CA ILE A 180 -7.57 3.27 -6.62
C ILE A 180 -8.89 2.90 -7.30
N TYR A 181 -8.99 3.11 -8.61
CA TYR A 181 -10.23 2.84 -9.36
C TYR A 181 -10.08 1.73 -10.38
N LYS A 182 -8.99 1.75 -11.14
CA LYS A 182 -8.71 0.77 -12.18
C LYS A 182 -7.23 0.70 -12.51
N ARG A 183 -6.86 -0.31 -13.28
CA ARG A 183 -5.56 -0.44 -13.92
C ARG A 183 -5.68 -0.04 -15.40
N ASP A 184 -4.72 0.73 -15.86
CA ASP A 184 -4.59 1.18 -17.25
C ASP A 184 -3.81 0.16 -18.09
N GLN A 185 -3.84 0.30 -19.42
CA GLN A 185 -3.13 -0.55 -20.39
C GLN A 185 -1.62 -0.59 -20.15
N TYR A 186 -1.04 0.50 -19.63
CA TYR A 186 0.37 0.59 -19.26
C TYR A 186 0.68 0.04 -17.86
N ASN A 187 -0.20 -0.76 -17.28
CA ASN A 187 -0.08 -1.28 -15.91
C ASN A 187 0.03 -0.21 -14.82
N ARG A 188 -0.40 1.03 -15.12
CA ARG A 188 -0.50 2.14 -14.15
C ARG A 188 -1.81 2.04 -13.41
N ILE A 189 -1.82 2.46 -12.15
CA ILE A 189 -3.06 2.51 -11.37
C ILE A 189 -3.67 3.90 -11.51
N VAL A 190 -4.91 3.97 -11.98
CA VAL A 190 -5.68 5.22 -12.01
C VAL A 190 -6.28 5.46 -10.64
N ALA A 191 -5.89 6.57 -10.00
CA ALA A 191 -6.28 6.86 -8.63
C ALA A 191 -6.49 8.35 -8.35
N THR A 192 -7.41 8.67 -7.45
CA THR A 192 -7.48 10.01 -6.84
C THR A 192 -6.55 10.07 -5.65
N VAL A 193 -5.66 11.06 -5.65
CA VAL A 193 -4.57 11.14 -4.69
C VAL A 193 -4.79 12.31 -3.73
N TYR A 194 -4.68 12.00 -2.44
CA TYR A 194 -4.78 12.98 -1.37
C TYR A 194 -3.45 13.11 -0.64
N VAL A 195 -2.99 14.35 -0.52
CA VAL A 195 -1.88 14.73 0.36
C VAL A 195 -2.48 15.26 1.65
N ARG A 196 -1.94 14.84 2.80
CA ARG A 196 -2.28 15.42 4.10
C ARG A 196 -1.26 16.51 4.43
N ARG A 197 -1.72 17.76 4.55
CA ARG A 197 -0.94 18.87 5.12
C ARG A 197 -1.57 19.23 6.46
N PHE A 198 -0.84 18.95 7.54
CA PHE A 198 -1.34 19.11 8.91
C PHE A 198 -2.68 18.37 9.11
N LEU A 199 -3.76 19.12 9.37
CA LEU A 199 -5.11 18.58 9.58
C LEU A 199 -5.95 18.51 8.29
N VAL A 200 -5.51 19.14 7.19
CA VAL A 200 -6.31 19.24 5.96
C VAL A 200 -5.84 18.24 4.91
N ARG A 201 -6.81 17.53 4.33
CA ARG A 201 -6.59 16.65 3.17
C ARG A 201 -6.86 17.43 1.89
N ARG A 202 -5.90 17.44 0.97
CA ARG A 202 -6.03 18.12 -0.32
C ARG A 202 -5.92 17.11 -1.45
N ASN A 203 -6.86 17.17 -2.40
CA ASN A 203 -6.81 16.39 -3.62
C ASN A 203 -5.79 17.01 -4.58
N VAL A 204 -4.74 16.25 -4.93
CA VAL A 204 -3.64 16.71 -5.78
C VAL A 204 -4.14 17.14 -7.16
N GLY A 205 -4.93 16.29 -7.80
CA GLY A 205 -5.43 16.56 -9.16
C GLY A 205 -6.34 17.79 -9.21
N LEU A 206 -7.20 17.97 -8.20
CA LEU A 206 -8.03 19.16 -8.11
C LEU A 206 -7.21 20.44 -7.92
N GLU A 207 -6.12 20.38 -7.16
CA GLU A 207 -5.23 21.52 -6.94
C GLU A 207 -4.42 21.90 -8.19
N MET A 208 -4.13 20.93 -9.09
CA MET A 208 -3.55 21.19 -10.40
C MET A 208 -4.52 21.91 -11.33
N VAL A 209 -5.76 21.40 -11.43
CA VAL A 209 -6.81 21.99 -12.27
C VAL A 209 -7.14 23.41 -11.82
N LYS A 210 -7.23 23.65 -10.51
CA LYS A 210 -7.45 25.01 -9.96
C LYS A 210 -6.39 26.02 -10.38
N ARG A 211 -5.15 25.58 -10.61
CA ARG A 211 -4.01 26.43 -11.02
C ARG A 211 -3.87 26.54 -12.54
N GLY A 212 -4.70 25.82 -13.30
CA GLY A 212 -4.56 25.76 -14.75
C GLY A 212 -3.30 25.02 -15.21
N LEU A 213 -2.80 24.07 -14.40
CA LEU A 213 -1.65 23.23 -14.76
C LEU A 213 -2.08 21.91 -15.40
N ALA A 214 -3.38 21.64 -15.44
CA ALA A 214 -3.95 20.46 -16.07
C ALA A 214 -5.40 20.72 -16.48
N THR A 215 -5.86 19.93 -17.44
CA THR A 215 -7.23 19.91 -17.96
C THR A 215 -8.03 18.77 -17.34
N THR A 216 -9.35 18.88 -17.35
CA THR A 216 -10.23 17.80 -16.91
C THR A 216 -10.49 16.82 -18.06
N TYR A 217 -10.46 15.52 -17.77
CA TYR A 217 -10.57 14.51 -18.83
C TYR A 217 -12.02 14.33 -19.30
N GLU A 218 -12.37 14.87 -20.47
CA GLU A 218 -13.75 14.89 -20.98
C GLU A 218 -14.22 13.59 -21.67
N ALA A 219 -13.42 12.52 -21.72
CA ALA A 219 -13.81 11.34 -22.49
C ALA A 219 -15.14 10.72 -22.00
N LYS A 220 -16.07 10.53 -22.94
CA LYS A 220 -17.40 9.94 -22.74
C LYS A 220 -17.36 8.53 -22.12
N SER A 221 -16.25 7.80 -22.27
CA SER A 221 -16.02 6.51 -21.63
C SER A 221 -14.62 6.43 -21.01
N GLY A 222 -14.52 5.88 -19.80
CA GLY A 222 -13.24 5.56 -19.16
C GLY A 222 -12.63 6.66 -18.26
N ALA A 223 -13.26 7.82 -18.10
CA ALA A 223 -12.84 8.84 -17.15
C ALA A 223 -13.29 8.49 -15.71
N GLU A 224 -12.35 8.14 -14.84
CA GLU A 224 -12.66 7.90 -13.42
C GLU A 224 -12.48 9.21 -12.65
N PHE A 225 -13.57 9.73 -12.07
CA PHE A 225 -13.55 10.93 -11.23
C PHE A 225 -13.88 10.66 -9.76
N GLY A 226 -14.20 9.41 -9.41
CA GLY A 226 -14.62 9.05 -8.05
C GLY A 226 -15.82 9.84 -7.53
N GLY A 227 -16.75 10.22 -8.43
CA GLY A 227 -17.92 11.04 -8.08
C GLY A 227 -17.66 12.55 -8.01
N LEU A 228 -16.44 13.03 -8.27
CA LEU A 228 -16.07 14.45 -8.15
C LEU A 228 -16.10 15.24 -9.47
N LYS A 229 -16.64 14.67 -10.55
CA LYS A 229 -16.61 15.27 -11.89
C LYS A 229 -17.04 16.75 -11.92
N ALA A 230 -18.20 17.07 -11.34
CA ALA A 230 -18.71 18.44 -11.27
C ALA A 230 -17.78 19.42 -10.52
N VAL A 231 -17.03 18.94 -9.52
CA VAL A 231 -16.07 19.76 -8.77
C VAL A 231 -14.85 20.08 -9.63
N TYR A 232 -14.39 19.12 -10.43
CA TYR A 232 -13.30 19.30 -11.38
C TYR A 232 -13.69 20.27 -12.49
N GLU A 233 -14.86 20.09 -13.11
CA GLU A 233 -15.38 20.98 -14.16
C GLU A 233 -15.54 22.42 -13.65
N LYS A 234 -16.11 22.59 -12.44
CA LYS A 234 -16.24 23.91 -11.81
C LYS A 234 -14.88 24.55 -11.51
N ALA A 235 -13.90 23.75 -11.09
CA ALA A 235 -12.54 24.24 -10.85
C ALA A 235 -11.86 24.68 -12.15
N GLU A 236 -12.02 23.91 -13.22
CA GLU A 236 -11.48 24.24 -14.54
C GLU A 236 -12.13 25.50 -15.11
N ALA A 237 -13.45 25.62 -15.05
CA ALA A 237 -14.17 26.83 -15.47
C ALA A 237 -13.70 28.07 -14.70
N LYS A 238 -13.39 27.93 -13.41
CA LYS A 238 -12.82 29.00 -12.59
C LYS A 238 -11.38 29.34 -13.01
N ALA A 239 -10.56 28.35 -13.33
CA ALA A 239 -9.19 28.57 -13.81
C ALA A 239 -9.17 29.26 -15.19
N LYS A 240 -10.05 28.84 -16.11
CA LYS A 240 -10.30 29.46 -17.43
C LYS A 240 -10.69 30.93 -17.27
N ARG A 241 -11.69 31.23 -16.44
CA ARG A 241 -12.13 32.62 -16.14
C ARG A 241 -11.02 33.49 -15.56
N LYS A 242 -10.13 32.91 -14.77
CA LYS A 242 -9.01 33.61 -14.14
C LYS A 242 -7.74 33.63 -15.00
N ARG A 243 -7.76 33.05 -16.20
CA ARG A 243 -6.62 32.97 -17.13
C ARG A 243 -5.34 32.46 -16.44
N GLN A 244 -5.46 31.38 -15.67
CA GLN A 244 -4.33 30.81 -14.92
C GLN A 244 -3.58 29.74 -15.70
N GLY A 245 -2.25 29.69 -15.56
CA GLY A 245 -1.40 28.67 -16.16
C GLY A 245 -1.60 28.57 -17.68
N MET A 246 -1.95 27.38 -18.15
CA MET A 246 -2.20 27.13 -19.57
C MET A 246 -3.36 27.94 -20.18
N TRP A 247 -4.24 28.52 -19.34
CA TRP A 247 -5.35 29.38 -19.76
C TRP A 247 -4.96 30.86 -19.89
N SER A 248 -3.71 31.23 -19.62
CA SER A 248 -3.22 32.62 -19.69
C SER A 248 -2.93 33.10 -21.12
N GLY A 249 -2.64 32.17 -22.04
CA GLY A 249 -2.29 32.46 -23.43
C GLY A 249 -3.48 32.82 -24.33
N LYS A 250 -3.19 33.07 -25.61
CA LYS A 250 -4.22 33.26 -26.63
C LYS A 250 -4.99 31.95 -26.82
N ALA A 251 -6.32 32.02 -26.89
CA ALA A 251 -7.18 30.84 -27.10
C ALA A 251 -6.83 30.07 -28.39
N SER A 252 -6.33 30.75 -29.42
CA SER A 252 -5.91 30.15 -30.69
C SER A 252 -4.59 29.35 -30.62
N ALA A 253 -3.77 29.59 -29.59
CA ALA A 253 -2.51 28.89 -29.37
C ALA A 253 -2.65 27.77 -28.32
N PHE A 254 -3.84 27.62 -27.74
CA PHE A 254 -4.14 26.57 -26.79
C PHE A 254 -4.44 25.27 -27.55
N GLU A 255 -3.68 24.23 -27.25
CA GLU A 255 -3.92 22.87 -27.70
C GLU A 255 -4.10 22.01 -26.45
N SER A 256 -5.23 21.31 -26.34
CA SER A 256 -5.44 20.40 -25.22
C SER A 256 -4.47 19.21 -25.29
N PRO A 257 -4.12 18.58 -24.15
CA PRO A 257 -3.23 17.41 -24.16
C PRO A 257 -3.75 16.26 -25.05
N ARG A 258 -5.08 16.15 -25.16
CA ARG A 258 -5.73 15.16 -26.04
C ARG A 258 -5.54 15.49 -27.52
N GLU A 259 -5.79 16.73 -27.93
CA GLU A 259 -5.62 17.15 -29.33
C GLU A 259 -4.19 16.94 -29.80
N TYR A 260 -3.21 17.29 -28.95
CA TYR A 260 -1.80 17.03 -29.21
C TYR A 260 -1.51 15.53 -29.38
N LYS A 261 -2.01 14.66 -28.49
CA LYS A 261 -1.86 13.20 -28.63
C LYS A 261 -2.46 12.70 -29.94
N THR A 262 -3.63 13.20 -30.33
CA THR A 262 -4.30 12.81 -31.59
C THR A 262 -3.50 13.29 -32.81
N ARG A 263 -2.99 14.53 -32.81
CA ARG A 263 -2.18 15.09 -33.89
C ARG A 263 -0.92 14.24 -34.15
N TRP A 264 -0.16 13.96 -33.10
CA TRP A 264 1.09 13.20 -33.22
C TRP A 264 0.87 11.71 -33.48
N ALA A 265 -0.23 11.12 -32.99
CA ALA A 265 -0.62 9.75 -33.36
C ALA A 265 -1.02 9.64 -34.84
N GLY A 266 -1.60 10.70 -35.43
CA GLY A 266 -1.84 10.79 -36.86
C GLY A 266 -0.56 10.89 -37.67
N GLN A 267 0.38 11.75 -37.22
CA GLN A 267 1.68 11.95 -37.89
C GLN A 267 2.47 10.63 -37.99
N GLN A 268 2.56 9.86 -36.90
CA GLN A 268 3.29 8.58 -36.90
C GLN A 268 2.72 7.54 -37.87
N LYS A 269 1.41 7.56 -38.12
CA LYS A 269 0.78 6.66 -39.09
C LYS A 269 1.00 7.09 -40.55
N ILE A 270 1.41 8.33 -40.78
CA ILE A 270 1.73 8.87 -42.10
C ILE A 270 3.20 8.59 -42.43
N ASP A 271 4.05 8.56 -41.41
CA ASP A 271 5.50 8.33 -41.54
C ASP A 271 5.90 6.83 -41.53
N GLU A 272 4.99 5.91 -41.13
CA GLU A 272 5.10 4.44 -41.23
C GLU A 272 4.55 3.91 -42.57
#